data_AF-A0A151K2T5-F1
#
_entry.id   AF-A0A151K2T5-F1
#
_cell.length_a   1.000
_cell.length_b   1.000
_cell.length_c   1.000
_cell.angle_alpha   90.00
_cell.angle_beta   90.00
_cell.angle_gamma   90.00
#
_symmetry.space_group_name_H-M   'P 1'
#
loop_
_entity.id
_entity.type
_entity.pdbx_description
1 polymer ?
#
loop_
_entity_poly.entity_id
_entity_poly.type
_entity_poly.pdbx_seq_one_letter_code
_entity_poly.pdbx_strand_id
1 'polypeptide(L)'
;VQLLKPFDEATSIACGEHYLTGSKVIPVVNTLKHKLDSLVPNTEIGIHFKFEIQRQFSKRFNNIEKVYPLAISTILDPRFKNIHFSDKIACAYSINKITQMININTEQLDESEFQNVEENNPVENNNFWTFHEHLVKSKHIPKNDDFTMADELKYYLNQPLKKINDSPLQYWLTNMHSALKDISLKYLSIIATSVPSERLFSRAGNIITENRNRMTGEHLNELLFLNSLSVEDWLL
;
A
#
# COMPACT_ATOMS: atom_id res chain seq x y z
N VAL A 1 23.86 4.96 10.37
CA VAL A 1 23.36 6.36 10.47
C VAL A 1 21.91 6.32 10.96
N GLN A 2 21.61 6.79 12.18
CA GLN A 2 20.27 6.65 12.79
C GLN A 2 19.16 7.41 12.03
N LEU A 3 19.48 8.58 11.45
CA LEU A 3 18.53 9.39 10.68
C LEU A 3 18.01 8.71 9.40
N LEU A 4 18.82 7.85 8.78
CA LEU A 4 18.48 7.20 7.51
C LEU A 4 17.84 5.81 7.70
N LYS A 5 17.92 5.23 8.90
CA LYS A 5 17.38 3.90 9.17
C LYS A 5 15.88 3.78 8.83
N PRO A 6 15.00 4.74 9.18
CA PRO A 6 13.60 4.67 8.78
C PRO A 6 13.37 4.71 7.26
N PHE A 7 14.26 5.38 6.51
CA PHE A 7 14.19 5.46 5.06
C PHE A 7 14.57 4.13 4.41
N ASP A 8 15.56 3.44 4.96
CA ASP A 8 15.96 2.09 4.53
C ASP A 8 14.82 1.08 4.74
N GLU A 9 14.19 1.10 5.92
CA GLU A 9 13.02 0.28 6.24
C GLU A 9 11.84 0.60 5.30
N ALA A 10 11.53 1.88 5.10
CA ALA A 10 10.46 2.33 4.21
C ALA A 10 10.72 1.92 2.75
N THR A 11 11.95 2.06 2.27
CA THR A 11 12.35 1.70 0.90
C THR A 11 12.23 0.19 0.69
N SER A 12 12.67 -0.61 1.67
CA SER A 12 12.53 -2.07 1.62
C SER A 12 11.07 -2.51 1.52
N ILE A 13 10.15 -1.80 2.18
CA ILE A 13 8.70 -2.06 2.09
C ILE A 13 8.11 -1.60 0.74
N ALA A 14 8.48 -0.41 0.27
CA ALA A 14 7.92 0.15 -0.97
C ALA A 14 8.43 -0.55 -2.24
N CYS A 15 9.63 -1.13 -2.18
CA CYS A 15 10.29 -1.80 -3.30
C CYS A 15 10.10 -3.33 -3.30
N GLY A 16 9.12 -3.84 -2.55
CA GLY A 16 8.77 -5.25 -2.57
C GLY A 16 8.17 -5.69 -3.91
N GLU A 17 8.33 -6.97 -4.23
CA GLU A 17 7.80 -7.58 -5.47
C GLU A 17 6.84 -8.76 -5.21
N HIS A 18 6.86 -9.35 -4.01
CA HIS A 18 6.03 -10.52 -3.64
C HIS A 18 4.81 -10.15 -2.77
N TYR A 19 4.47 -8.87 -2.70
CA TYR A 19 3.30 -8.40 -1.96
C TYR A 19 2.81 -7.07 -2.53
N LEU A 20 1.57 -6.71 -2.18
CA LEU A 20 0.96 -5.45 -2.60
C LEU A 20 1.69 -4.26 -1.97
N THR A 21 2.23 -3.38 -2.81
CA THR A 21 3.02 -2.21 -2.38
C THR A 21 2.25 -0.89 -2.49
N GLY A 22 1.34 -0.74 -3.46
CA GLY A 22 0.59 0.50 -3.68
C GLY A 22 -0.22 0.94 -2.46
N SER A 23 -0.94 0.01 -1.84
CA SER A 23 -1.73 0.28 -0.62
C SER A 23 -0.90 0.59 0.62
N LYS A 24 0.40 0.29 0.59
CA LYS A 24 1.34 0.57 1.69
C LYS A 24 1.94 1.97 1.59
N VAL A 25 1.85 2.68 0.45
CA VAL A 25 2.56 3.95 0.25
C VAL A 25 2.15 5.00 1.28
N ILE A 26 0.85 5.28 1.44
CA ILE A 26 0.38 6.29 2.41
C ILE A 26 0.76 5.89 3.85
N PRO A 27 0.50 4.65 4.32
CA PRO A 27 0.96 4.19 5.63
C PRO A 27 2.46 4.32 5.85
N VAL A 28 3.28 3.94 4.85
CA VAL A 28 4.75 4.02 4.92
C VAL A 28 5.20 5.47 5.00
N VAL A 29 4.67 6.35 4.16
CA VAL A 29 5.02 7.78 4.16
C VAL A 29 4.66 8.42 5.50
N ASN A 30 3.45 8.20 6.02
CA ASN A 30 3.03 8.83 7.26
C ASN A 30 3.75 8.24 8.49
N THR A 31 4.06 6.94 8.47
CA THR A 31 4.93 6.31 9.47
C THR A 31 6.36 6.88 9.42
N LEU A 32 6.90 7.07 8.21
CA LEU A 32 8.23 7.63 7.99
C LEU A 32 8.29 9.09 8.48
N LYS A 33 7.25 9.90 8.22
CA LYS A 33 7.12 11.26 8.73
C LYS A 33 7.15 11.26 10.26
N HIS A 34 6.33 10.43 10.91
CA HIS A 34 6.29 10.32 12.36
C HIS A 34 7.64 9.90 12.96
N LYS A 35 8.29 8.89 12.37
CA LYS A 35 9.63 8.45 12.80
C LYS A 35 10.66 9.58 12.62
N LEU A 36 10.68 10.25 11.47
CA LEU A 36 11.59 11.38 11.22
C LEU A 36 11.40 12.50 12.23
N ASP A 37 10.15 12.87 12.52
CA ASP A 37 9.82 13.94 13.47
C ASP A 37 10.27 13.58 14.90
N SER A 38 10.13 12.31 15.30
CA SER A 38 10.54 11.80 16.62
C SER A 38 12.06 11.71 16.85
N LEU A 39 12.87 11.68 15.79
CA LEU A 39 14.32 11.54 15.93
C LEU A 39 14.95 12.85 16.40
N VAL A 40 15.79 12.81 17.43
CA VAL A 40 16.49 13.99 17.96
C VAL A 40 18.00 13.80 17.77
N PRO A 41 18.61 14.42 16.74
CA PRO A 41 20.05 14.38 16.54
C PRO A 41 20.78 15.23 17.59
N ASN A 42 21.90 14.72 18.10
CA ASN A 42 22.70 15.41 19.11
C ASN A 42 23.87 16.24 18.53
N THR A 43 24.03 16.25 17.21
CA THR A 43 25.09 16.99 16.51
C THR A 43 24.49 18.08 15.64
N GLU A 44 25.19 19.21 15.51
CA GLU A 44 24.75 20.34 14.67
C GLU A 44 24.52 19.91 13.21
N ILE A 45 25.45 19.12 12.65
CA ILE A 45 25.32 18.53 11.31
C ILE A 45 24.08 17.64 11.23
N GLY A 46 23.81 16.83 12.25
CA GLY A 46 22.63 15.98 12.31
C GLY A 46 21.32 16.77 12.35
N ILE A 47 21.28 17.88 13.09
CA ILE A 47 20.12 18.79 13.16
C ILE A 47 19.87 19.43 11.80
N HIS A 48 20.91 20.00 11.18
CA HIS A 48 20.81 20.58 9.84
C HIS A 48 20.40 19.54 8.79
N PHE A 49 20.95 18.33 8.86
CA PHE A 49 20.59 17.24 7.97
C PHE A 49 19.14 16.79 8.14
N LYS A 50 18.65 16.66 9.39
CA LYS A 50 17.23 16.37 9.67
C LYS A 50 16.33 17.44 9.06
N PHE A 51 16.67 18.73 9.24
CA PHE A 51 15.91 19.83 8.67
C PHE A 51 15.81 19.74 7.15
N GLU A 52 16.93 19.48 6.46
CA GLU A 52 16.92 19.33 5.00
C GLU A 52 16.11 18.11 4.56
N ILE A 53 16.20 16.98 5.27
CA ILE A 53 15.37 15.80 5.01
C ILE A 53 13.88 16.16 5.16
N GLN A 54 13.48 16.83 6.23
CA GLN A 54 12.07 17.23 6.45
C GLN A 54 11.57 18.17 5.34
N ARG A 55 12.43 19.09 4.88
CA ARG A 55 12.13 19.98 3.75
C ARG A 55 11.90 19.19 2.46
N GLN A 56 12.81 18.28 2.10
CA GLN A 56 12.67 17.45 0.89
C GLN A 56 11.49 16.48 1.00
N PHE A 57 11.26 15.92 2.18
CA PHE A 57 10.14 15.04 2.46
C PHE A 57 8.82 15.75 2.19
N SER A 58 8.64 16.95 2.77
CA SER A 58 7.43 17.76 2.56
C SER A 58 7.26 18.15 1.10
N LYS A 59 8.34 18.57 0.43
CA LYS A 59 8.32 18.92 -0.99
C LYS A 59 7.79 17.78 -1.88
N ARG A 60 8.09 16.52 -1.53
CA ARG A 60 7.78 15.35 -2.37
C ARG A 60 6.50 14.64 -1.96
N PHE A 61 6.19 14.56 -0.67
CA PHE A 61 5.17 13.68 -0.13
C PHE A 61 3.95 14.38 0.46
N ASN A 62 3.92 15.71 0.57
CA ASN A 62 2.81 16.43 1.20
C ASN A 62 1.46 16.26 0.49
N ASN A 63 1.47 15.87 -0.79
CA ASN A 63 0.26 15.59 -1.57
C ASN A 63 0.03 14.09 -1.83
N ILE A 64 0.75 13.19 -1.15
CA ILE A 64 0.66 11.75 -1.43
C ILE A 64 -0.77 11.20 -1.24
N GLU A 65 -1.49 11.70 -0.24
CA GLU A 65 -2.88 11.31 0.04
C GLU A 65 -3.86 11.79 -1.03
N LYS A 66 -3.47 12.75 -1.88
CA LYS A 66 -4.26 13.25 -3.01
C LYS A 66 -4.03 12.45 -4.30
N VAL A 67 -3.06 11.53 -4.30
CA VAL A 67 -2.82 10.63 -5.43
C VAL A 67 -3.87 9.53 -5.40
N TYR A 68 -4.97 9.73 -6.14
CA TYR A 68 -6.17 8.88 -6.05
C TYR A 68 -5.92 7.37 -6.14
N PRO A 69 -5.09 6.85 -7.06
CA PRO A 69 -4.88 5.41 -7.13
C PRO A 69 -4.27 4.84 -5.83
N LEU A 70 -3.35 5.58 -5.21
CA LEU A 70 -2.72 5.19 -3.94
C LEU A 70 -3.70 5.35 -2.77
N ALA A 71 -4.47 6.45 -2.74
CA ALA A 71 -5.47 6.70 -1.72
C ALA A 71 -6.56 5.63 -1.71
N ILE A 72 -7.13 5.31 -2.88
CA ILE A 72 -8.14 4.26 -3.03
C ILE A 72 -7.56 2.90 -2.66
N SER A 73 -6.37 2.55 -3.15
CA SER A 73 -5.71 1.28 -2.79
C SER A 73 -5.48 1.13 -1.29
N THR A 74 -5.13 2.23 -0.59
CA THR A 74 -4.92 2.24 0.86
C THR A 74 -6.23 2.05 1.61
N ILE A 75 -7.30 2.75 1.20
CA ILE A 75 -8.63 2.65 1.81
C ILE A 75 -9.18 1.22 1.68
N LEU A 76 -8.99 0.61 0.50
CA LEU A 76 -9.45 -0.75 0.21
C LEU A 76 -8.53 -1.84 0.79
N ASP A 77 -7.42 -1.49 1.44
CA ASP A 77 -6.61 -2.47 2.16
C ASP A 77 -7.16 -2.63 3.60
N PRO A 78 -7.65 -3.84 3.98
CA PRO A 78 -8.29 -4.07 5.28
C PRO A 78 -7.33 -3.91 6.45
N ARG A 79 -6.01 -3.86 6.20
CA ARG A 79 -4.97 -3.61 7.21
C ARG A 79 -4.83 -2.13 7.55
N PHE A 80 -5.25 -1.21 6.66
CA PHE A 80 -5.00 0.22 6.82
C PHE A 80 -6.29 1.05 6.81
N LYS A 81 -7.19 0.77 5.87
CA LYS A 81 -8.41 1.56 5.65
C LYS A 81 -8.06 3.06 5.58
N ASN A 82 -8.78 3.88 6.35
CA ASN A 82 -8.58 5.32 6.41
C ASN A 82 -7.71 5.79 7.59
N ILE A 83 -7.13 4.92 8.40
CA ILE A 83 -6.53 5.33 9.69
C ILE A 83 -5.24 6.13 9.55
N HIS A 84 -4.55 5.93 8.43
CA HIS A 84 -3.29 6.59 8.14
C HIS A 84 -3.48 7.95 7.46
N PHE A 85 -4.70 8.37 7.13
CA PHE A 85 -4.92 9.66 6.46
C PHE A 85 -4.83 10.82 7.46
N SER A 86 -3.97 11.78 7.15
CA SER A 86 -3.83 13.04 7.88
C SER A 86 -4.64 14.17 7.24
N ASP A 87 -4.83 14.13 5.92
CA ASP A 87 -5.66 15.05 5.16
C ASP A 87 -7.09 14.49 5.07
N LYS A 88 -7.95 14.99 5.95
CA LYS A 88 -9.37 14.59 6.01
C LYS A 88 -10.11 14.88 4.70
N ILE A 89 -9.72 15.92 3.97
CA ILE A 89 -10.36 16.30 2.70
C ILE A 89 -9.98 15.31 1.62
N ALA A 90 -8.69 14.96 1.51
CA ALA A 90 -8.21 13.95 0.56
C ALA A 90 -8.84 12.58 0.84
N CYS A 91 -8.98 12.21 2.12
CA CYS A 91 -9.65 10.99 2.55
C CYS A 91 -11.14 10.98 2.14
N ALA A 92 -11.90 12.02 2.49
CA ALA A 92 -13.32 12.14 2.17
C ALA A 92 -13.56 12.12 0.65
N TYR A 93 -12.71 12.82 -0.12
CA TYR A 93 -12.79 12.80 -1.57
C TYR A 93 -12.55 11.39 -2.14
N SER A 94 -11.55 10.67 -1.62
CA SER A 94 -11.25 9.30 -2.08
C SER A 94 -12.39 8.33 -1.75
N ILE A 95 -13.00 8.47 -0.57
CA ILE A 95 -14.22 7.73 -0.18
C ILE A 95 -15.36 8.03 -1.16
N ASN A 96 -15.63 9.31 -1.45
CA ASN A 96 -16.67 9.68 -2.41
C ASN A 96 -16.41 9.06 -3.80
N LYS A 97 -15.15 9.03 -4.22
CA LYS A 97 -14.75 8.41 -5.49
C LYS A 97 -15.01 6.91 -5.51
N ILE A 98 -14.77 6.20 -4.41
CA ILE A 98 -15.11 4.77 -4.28
C ILE A 98 -16.63 4.59 -4.30
N THR A 99 -17.39 5.43 -3.59
CA THR A 99 -18.86 5.39 -3.65
C THR A 99 -19.39 5.55 -5.07
N GLN A 100 -18.85 6.50 -5.84
CA GLN A 100 -19.21 6.66 -7.25
C GLN A 100 -18.92 5.40 -8.08
N MET A 101 -17.79 4.73 -7.83
CA MET A 101 -17.43 3.48 -8.51
C MET A 101 -18.36 2.33 -8.15
N ILE A 102 -18.76 2.22 -6.88
CA ILE A 102 -19.75 1.24 -6.43
C ILE A 102 -21.05 1.45 -7.19
N ASN A 103 -21.60 2.68 -7.16
CA ASN A 103 -22.89 2.96 -7.77
C ASN A 103 -22.93 2.65 -9.28
N ILE A 104 -21.80 2.84 -9.99
CA ILE A 104 -21.67 2.45 -11.41
C ILE A 104 -21.68 0.92 -11.59
N ASN A 105 -21.07 0.18 -10.66
CA ASN A 105 -21.01 -1.28 -10.71
C ASN A 105 -22.32 -1.94 -10.22
N THR A 106 -23.06 -1.31 -9.32
CA THR A 106 -24.30 -1.84 -8.71
C THR A 106 -25.48 -1.87 -9.68
N GLU A 107 -25.47 -1.09 -10.78
CA GLU A 107 -26.48 -1.24 -11.85
C GLU A 107 -26.48 -2.62 -12.54
N GLN A 108 -25.58 -3.54 -12.16
CA GLN A 108 -25.42 -4.84 -12.81
C GLN A 108 -25.67 -6.08 -11.93
N LEU A 109 -25.60 -6.04 -10.60
CA LEU A 109 -25.68 -7.28 -9.78
C LEU A 109 -26.16 -7.02 -8.34
N ASP A 110 -27.33 -7.59 -7.99
CA ASP A 110 -27.96 -7.53 -6.67
C ASP A 110 -27.60 -8.73 -5.75
N GLU A 111 -27.35 -8.35 -4.48
CA GLU A 111 -27.62 -8.97 -3.18
C GLU A 111 -27.00 -10.34 -2.74
N SER A 112 -26.22 -10.33 -1.63
CA SER A 112 -26.62 -10.87 -0.29
C SER A 112 -25.44 -11.01 0.72
N GLU A 113 -25.76 -10.96 2.03
CA GLU A 113 -24.89 -10.72 3.21
C GLU A 113 -24.25 -11.96 3.88
N PHE A 114 -23.10 -11.81 4.60
CA PHE A 114 -22.56 -12.81 5.54
C PHE A 114 -21.83 -12.24 6.79
N GLN A 115 -21.81 -13.07 7.85
CA GLN A 115 -21.33 -12.82 9.23
C GLN A 115 -19.82 -13.12 9.47
N ASN A 116 -19.23 -12.51 10.51
CA ASN A 116 -17.83 -12.70 10.93
C ASN A 116 -17.69 -13.22 12.39
N VAL A 117 -16.58 -13.93 12.66
CA VAL A 117 -16.08 -14.34 13.98
C VAL A 117 -14.68 -13.72 14.19
N GLU A 118 -14.39 -13.24 15.40
CA GLU A 118 -13.11 -12.63 15.80
C GLU A 118 -12.37 -13.43 16.87
N GLU A 119 -11.02 -13.40 16.82
CA GLU A 119 -10.16 -13.30 18.01
C GLU A 119 -8.71 -12.92 17.62
N ASN A 120 -8.07 -11.98 18.35
CA ASN A 120 -6.82 -12.20 19.11
C ASN A 120 -6.01 -10.93 19.52
N ASN A 121 -5.31 -11.09 20.66
CA ASN A 121 -4.42 -10.18 21.41
C ASN A 121 -3.07 -9.80 20.72
N PRO A 122 -2.36 -8.74 21.17
CA PRO A 122 -1.09 -8.28 20.57
C PRO A 122 0.18 -8.71 21.33
N VAL A 123 1.31 -8.76 20.61
CA VAL A 123 2.68 -8.86 21.13
C VAL A 123 3.49 -7.68 20.58
N GLU A 124 4.12 -6.90 21.46
CA GLU A 124 4.95 -5.72 21.13
C GLU A 124 6.36 -6.13 20.70
N ASN A 125 6.80 -5.66 19.53
CA ASN A 125 8.19 -5.69 19.11
C ASN A 125 8.50 -4.43 18.29
N ASN A 126 9.72 -3.90 18.38
CA ASN A 126 10.13 -2.58 17.87
C ASN A 126 10.23 -2.53 16.32
N ASN A 127 9.08 -2.70 15.66
CA ASN A 127 8.91 -2.85 14.21
C ASN A 127 8.73 -1.48 13.52
N PHE A 128 8.89 -1.41 12.19
CA PHE A 128 8.53 -0.22 11.40
C PHE A 128 7.09 0.23 11.68
N TRP A 129 6.19 -0.73 11.92
CA TRP A 129 4.74 -0.54 12.09
C TRP A 129 4.27 -0.14 13.49
N THR A 130 5.15 0.21 14.43
CA THR A 130 4.74 0.66 15.78
C THR A 130 3.79 1.86 15.76
N PHE A 131 3.98 2.79 14.83
CA PHE A 131 3.04 3.91 14.63
C PHE A 131 1.65 3.43 14.19
N HIS A 132 1.58 2.42 13.33
CA HIS A 132 0.32 1.81 12.92
C HIS A 132 -0.40 1.14 14.10
N GLU A 133 0.32 0.41 14.94
CA GLU A 133 -0.23 -0.21 16.15
C GLU A 133 -0.81 0.84 17.11
N HIS A 134 -0.13 1.98 17.27
CA HIS A 134 -0.65 3.11 18.04
C HIS A 134 -1.93 3.69 17.41
N LEU A 135 -1.97 3.89 16.09
CA LEU A 135 -3.18 4.35 15.40
C LEU A 135 -4.36 3.41 15.60
N VAL A 136 -4.14 2.09 15.51
CA VAL A 136 -5.16 1.07 15.76
C VAL A 136 -5.70 1.16 17.19
N LYS A 137 -4.83 1.30 18.19
CA LYS A 137 -5.22 1.47 19.62
C LYS A 137 -5.97 2.80 19.85
N SER A 138 -5.59 3.87 19.17
CA SER A 138 -6.18 5.22 19.34
C SER A 138 -7.52 5.42 18.63
N LYS A 139 -7.98 4.46 17.81
CA LYS A 139 -9.16 4.61 16.98
C LYS A 139 -10.44 4.64 17.83
N HIS A 140 -10.80 5.80 18.37
CA HIS A 140 -12.19 6.16 18.60
C HIS A 140 -12.84 6.29 17.23
N ILE A 141 -13.78 5.39 16.90
CA ILE A 141 -14.58 5.44 15.68
C ILE A 141 -15.21 6.83 15.60
N PRO A 142 -14.79 7.73 14.70
CA PRO A 142 -15.53 8.95 14.49
C PRO A 142 -16.86 8.54 13.85
N LYS A 143 -17.98 8.92 14.48
CA LYS A 143 -19.25 8.94 13.76
C LYS A 143 -19.08 9.91 12.60
N ASN A 144 -18.92 9.38 11.39
CA ASN A 144 -19.01 10.19 10.18
C ASN A 144 -20.48 10.54 10.00
N ASP A 145 -20.88 11.67 10.59
CA ASP A 145 -22.09 12.38 10.17
C ASP A 145 -21.78 13.11 8.85
N ASP A 146 -22.71 13.01 7.90
CA ASP A 146 -22.80 13.74 6.62
C ASP A 146 -21.82 13.44 5.48
N PHE A 147 -21.79 12.18 5.02
CA PHE A 147 -21.51 11.90 3.60
C PHE A 147 -22.48 10.85 3.04
N THR A 148 -22.90 11.02 1.79
CA THR A 148 -23.54 9.98 0.95
C THR A 148 -22.51 8.89 0.64
N MET A 149 -22.19 8.08 1.63
CA MET A 149 -21.30 6.91 1.52
C MET A 149 -22.17 5.69 1.20
N ALA A 150 -21.77 4.87 0.22
CA ALA A 150 -22.45 3.60 -0.03
C ALA A 150 -22.43 2.72 1.24
N ASP A 151 -23.56 2.07 1.54
CA ASP A 151 -23.71 1.29 2.78
C ASP A 151 -22.68 0.18 2.90
N GLU A 152 -22.32 -0.46 1.79
CA GLU A 152 -21.28 -1.47 1.73
C GLU A 152 -19.90 -0.93 2.11
N LEU A 153 -19.53 0.24 1.58
CA LEU A 153 -18.26 0.91 1.93
C LEU A 153 -18.26 1.33 3.40
N LYS A 154 -19.39 1.81 3.91
CA LYS A 154 -19.57 2.16 5.32
C LYS A 154 -19.40 0.93 6.21
N TYR A 155 -20.04 -0.18 5.86
CA TYR A 155 -19.93 -1.45 6.56
C TYR A 155 -18.46 -1.91 6.61
N TYR A 156 -17.79 -1.96 5.47
CA TYR A 156 -16.38 -2.34 5.36
C TYR A 156 -15.46 -1.45 6.22
N LEU A 157 -15.63 -0.13 6.17
CA LEU A 157 -14.79 0.82 6.93
C LEU A 157 -14.96 0.68 8.44
N ASN A 158 -16.15 0.25 8.89
CA ASN A 158 -16.48 0.04 10.30
C ASN A 158 -16.02 -1.33 10.84
N GLN A 159 -15.73 -2.30 9.98
CA GLN A 159 -15.18 -3.59 10.42
C GLN A 159 -13.81 -3.40 11.13
N PRO A 160 -13.40 -4.35 11.99
CA PRO A 160 -12.04 -4.39 12.53
C PRO A 160 -10.98 -4.35 11.41
N LEU A 161 -9.79 -3.86 11.75
CA LEU A 161 -8.64 -3.97 10.85
C LEU A 161 -8.06 -5.38 10.89
N LYS A 162 -7.56 -5.85 9.74
CA LYS A 162 -6.79 -7.10 9.67
C LYS A 162 -5.34 -6.87 10.09
N LYS A 163 -4.64 -7.94 10.45
CA LYS A 163 -3.24 -7.85 10.92
C LYS A 163 -2.35 -7.43 9.75
N ILE A 164 -1.23 -6.76 10.06
CA ILE A 164 -0.31 -6.24 9.04
C ILE A 164 0.26 -7.33 8.12
N ASN A 165 0.37 -8.56 8.64
CA ASN A 165 0.88 -9.74 7.93
C ASN A 165 -0.20 -10.50 7.14
N ASP A 166 -1.48 -10.15 7.30
CA ASP A 166 -2.56 -10.80 6.55
C ASP A 166 -2.49 -10.39 5.07
N SER A 167 -3.02 -11.24 4.18
CA SER A 167 -3.11 -10.96 2.74
C SER A 167 -4.39 -10.18 2.40
N PRO A 168 -4.31 -8.93 1.91
CA PRO A 168 -5.47 -8.19 1.44
C PRO A 168 -6.18 -8.86 0.26
N LEU A 169 -5.40 -9.50 -0.64
CA LEU A 169 -5.97 -10.23 -1.77
C LEU A 169 -6.83 -11.39 -1.26
N GLN A 170 -6.33 -12.16 -0.30
CA GLN A 170 -7.10 -13.27 0.27
C GLN A 170 -8.39 -12.78 0.93
N TYR A 171 -8.35 -11.63 1.63
CA TYR A 171 -9.54 -11.02 2.21
C TYR A 171 -10.61 -10.72 1.14
N TRP A 172 -10.24 -10.06 0.04
CA TRP A 172 -11.20 -9.73 -1.02
C TRP A 172 -11.63 -10.92 -1.86
N LEU A 173 -10.77 -11.93 -2.03
CA LEU A 173 -11.13 -13.18 -2.71
C LEU A 173 -12.13 -13.98 -1.89
N THR A 174 -12.03 -14.01 -0.56
CA THR A 174 -13.03 -14.68 0.30
C THR A 174 -14.35 -13.90 0.34
N ASN A 175 -14.31 -12.56 0.27
CA ASN A 175 -15.49 -11.70 0.23
C ASN A 175 -16.05 -11.56 -1.19
N MET A 176 -16.43 -12.71 -1.77
CA MET A 176 -16.74 -12.89 -3.20
C MET A 176 -17.82 -11.96 -3.78
N HIS A 177 -18.75 -11.47 -2.96
CA HIS A 177 -20.00 -10.82 -3.40
C HIS A 177 -20.05 -9.30 -3.18
N SER A 178 -18.90 -8.69 -2.95
CA SER A 178 -18.82 -7.27 -2.65
C SER A 178 -18.61 -6.46 -3.94
N ALA A 179 -19.36 -5.39 -4.19
CA ALA A 179 -19.08 -4.49 -5.31
C ALA A 179 -17.71 -3.81 -5.13
N LEU A 180 -17.22 -3.75 -3.89
CA LEU A 180 -15.84 -3.36 -3.56
C LEU A 180 -14.80 -4.38 -4.00
N LYS A 181 -15.13 -5.65 -4.22
CA LYS A 181 -14.14 -6.68 -4.59
C LYS A 181 -13.44 -6.32 -5.89
N ASP A 182 -14.19 -6.03 -6.95
CA ASP A 182 -13.62 -5.72 -8.27
C ASP A 182 -12.80 -4.43 -8.24
N ILE A 183 -13.31 -3.43 -7.52
CA ILE A 183 -12.59 -2.17 -7.28
C ILE A 183 -11.30 -2.45 -6.51
N SER A 184 -11.36 -3.27 -5.46
CA SER A 184 -10.22 -3.61 -4.61
C SER A 184 -9.16 -4.38 -5.39
N LEU A 185 -9.53 -5.40 -6.16
CA LEU A 185 -8.59 -6.16 -6.99
C LEU A 185 -7.88 -5.25 -8.01
N LYS A 186 -8.62 -4.31 -8.62
CA LYS A 186 -8.05 -3.33 -9.55
C LYS A 186 -7.04 -2.39 -8.88
N TYR A 187 -7.38 -1.80 -7.73
CA TYR A 187 -6.54 -0.79 -7.09
C TYR A 187 -5.42 -1.38 -6.22
N LEU A 188 -5.63 -2.55 -5.61
CA LEU A 188 -4.60 -3.20 -4.80
C LEU A 188 -3.43 -3.69 -5.64
N SER A 189 -3.67 -4.05 -6.90
CA SER A 189 -2.63 -4.49 -7.85
C SER A 189 -1.65 -3.39 -8.27
N ILE A 190 -1.87 -2.14 -7.84
CA ILE A 190 -0.96 -1.03 -8.11
C ILE A 190 0.36 -1.24 -7.37
N ILE A 191 1.46 -1.12 -8.10
CA ILE A 191 2.81 -1.14 -7.54
C ILE A 191 3.25 0.27 -7.13
N ALA A 192 3.99 0.37 -6.03
CA ALA A 192 4.46 1.65 -5.50
C ALA A 192 5.63 2.24 -6.29
N THR A 193 6.47 1.39 -6.88
CA THR A 193 7.74 1.81 -7.49
C THR A 193 8.01 1.03 -8.78
N SER A 194 8.88 1.57 -9.64
CA SER A 194 9.43 0.86 -10.80
C SER A 194 10.49 -0.19 -10.45
N VAL A 195 10.88 -0.31 -9.17
CA VAL A 195 11.99 -1.17 -8.75
C VAL A 195 11.83 -2.64 -9.16
N PRO A 196 10.64 -3.28 -9.10
CA PRO A 196 10.49 -4.64 -9.62
C PRO A 196 10.85 -4.76 -11.11
N SER A 197 10.47 -3.76 -11.92
CA SER A 197 10.85 -3.72 -13.34
C SER A 197 12.36 -3.46 -13.52
N GLU A 198 12.95 -2.59 -12.72
CA GLU A 198 14.40 -2.33 -12.76
C GLU A 198 15.22 -3.56 -12.39
N ARG A 199 14.75 -4.38 -11.41
CA ARG A 199 15.38 -5.66 -11.08
C ARG A 199 15.28 -6.66 -12.22
N LEU A 200 14.13 -6.74 -12.89
CA LEU A 200 13.95 -7.58 -14.08
C LEU A 200 14.93 -7.15 -15.19
N PHE A 201 15.04 -5.86 -15.49
CA PHE A 201 15.99 -5.35 -16.48
C PHE A 201 17.45 -5.48 -16.06
N SER A 202 17.76 -5.38 -14.76
CA SER A 202 19.11 -5.63 -14.25
C SER A 202 19.51 -7.11 -14.45
N ARG A 203 18.58 -8.04 -14.22
CA ARG A 203 18.77 -9.46 -14.55
C ARG A 203 18.89 -9.65 -16.07
N ALA A 204 18.11 -8.94 -16.87
CA ALA A 204 18.22 -8.94 -18.33
C ALA A 204 19.61 -8.50 -18.82
N GLY A 205 20.21 -7.50 -18.17
CA GLY A 205 21.58 -7.06 -18.43
C GLY A 205 22.62 -8.18 -18.25
N ASN A 206 22.38 -9.11 -17.32
CA ASN A 206 23.22 -10.29 -17.18
C ASN A 206 22.96 -11.37 -18.25
N ILE A 207 21.79 -11.36 -18.90
CA ILE A 207 21.46 -12.26 -20.02
C ILE A 207 22.11 -11.75 -21.31
N ILE A 208 22.10 -10.43 -21.51
CA ILE A 208 22.79 -9.72 -22.59
C ILE A 208 24.25 -9.47 -22.18
N THR A 209 25.07 -10.52 -22.21
CA THR A 209 26.52 -10.39 -22.04
C THR A 209 27.20 -9.96 -23.34
N GLU A 210 28.44 -9.48 -23.27
CA GLU A 210 29.26 -9.14 -24.45
C GLU A 210 29.39 -10.29 -25.48
N ASN A 211 29.15 -11.55 -25.06
CA ASN A 211 29.18 -12.74 -25.92
C ASN A 211 27.81 -13.10 -26.54
N ARG A 212 26.71 -12.40 -26.16
CA ARG A 212 25.34 -12.59 -26.67
C ARG A 212 24.70 -11.26 -27.12
N ASN A 213 25.49 -10.44 -27.78
CA ASN A 213 25.17 -9.09 -28.25
C ASN A 213 24.39 -9.02 -29.59
N ARG A 214 23.98 -10.16 -30.16
CA ARG A 214 23.14 -10.23 -31.39
C ARG A 214 21.68 -10.65 -31.11
N MET A 215 21.23 -10.57 -29.86
CA MET A 215 19.86 -10.89 -29.49
C MET A 215 18.90 -9.81 -29.97
N THR A 216 17.80 -10.19 -30.63
CA THR A 216 16.76 -9.23 -31.00
C THR A 216 15.94 -8.83 -29.77
N GLY A 217 15.30 -7.66 -29.81
CA GLY A 217 14.42 -7.23 -28.70
C GLY A 217 13.25 -8.20 -28.44
N GLU A 218 12.78 -8.89 -29.48
CA GLU A 218 11.74 -9.92 -29.37
C GLU A 218 12.21 -11.13 -28.55
N HIS A 219 13.38 -11.69 -28.88
CA HIS A 219 13.94 -12.83 -28.13
C HIS A 219 14.31 -12.45 -26.69
N LEU A 220 14.74 -11.21 -26.47
CA LEU A 220 14.98 -10.71 -25.12
C LEU A 220 13.68 -10.68 -24.30
N ASN A 221 12.57 -10.21 -24.88
CA ASN A 221 11.28 -10.19 -24.22
C ASN A 221 10.79 -11.60 -23.87
N GLU A 222 10.93 -12.56 -24.79
CA GLU A 222 10.60 -13.97 -24.52
C GLU A 222 11.43 -14.55 -23.37
N LEU A 223 12.75 -14.33 -23.38
CA LEU A 223 13.63 -14.80 -22.31
C LEU A 223 13.32 -14.13 -20.96
N LEU A 224 12.97 -12.84 -20.97
CA LEU A 224 12.56 -12.13 -19.76
C LEU A 224 11.25 -12.68 -19.21
N PHE A 225 10.28 -12.94 -20.08
CA PHE A 225 9.02 -13.55 -19.70
C PHE A 225 9.26 -14.94 -19.09
N LEU A 226 9.99 -15.82 -19.77
CA LEU A 226 10.31 -17.16 -19.26
C LEU A 226 11.05 -17.11 -17.93
N ASN A 227 12.03 -16.20 -17.78
CA ASN A 227 12.77 -16.03 -16.53
C ASN A 227 11.91 -15.49 -15.36
N SER A 228 10.81 -14.80 -15.67
CA SER A 228 9.90 -14.28 -14.65
C SER A 228 8.95 -15.34 -14.07
N LEU A 229 8.78 -16.48 -14.78
CA LEU A 229 7.95 -17.59 -14.34
C LEU A 229 8.66 -18.47 -13.30
N SER A 230 7.90 -19.03 -12.37
CA SER A 230 8.45 -20.02 -11.42
C SER A 230 8.75 -21.34 -12.14
N VAL A 231 9.64 -22.17 -11.59
CA VAL A 231 9.94 -23.49 -12.18
C VAL A 231 8.68 -24.36 -12.27
N GLU A 232 7.73 -24.17 -11.35
CA GLU A 232 6.44 -24.87 -11.33
C GLU A 232 5.56 -24.51 -12.53
N ASP A 233 5.64 -23.26 -13.01
CA ASP A 233 4.90 -22.79 -14.19
C ASP A 233 5.47 -23.33 -15.50
N TRP A 234 6.68 -23.92 -15.48
CA TRP A 234 7.35 -24.41 -16.68
C TRP A 234 6.80 -25.77 -17.16
N LEU A 235 5.93 -26.43 -16.38
CA LEU A 235 5.29 -27.71 -16.69
C LEU A 235 6.29 -28.79 -17.19
N LEU A 236 7.52 -28.79 -16.67
CA LEU A 236 8.59 -29.75 -16.97
C LEU A 236 8.51 -31.00 -16.09
#